data_AF-A0A959T7L4-F1
#
_entry.id   AF-A0A959T7L4-F1
#
_cell.length_a   1.000
_cell.length_b   1.000
_cell.length_c   1.000
_cell.angle_alpha   90.00
_cell.angle_beta   90.00
_cell.angle_gamma   90.00
#
_symmetry.space_group_name_H-M   'P 1'
#
loop_
_entity.id
_entity.type
_entity.pdbx_description
1 polymer ?
#
loop_
_entity_poly.entity_id
_entity_poly.type
_entity_poly.pdbx_seq_one_letter_code
_entity_poly.pdbx_strand_id
1 'polypeptide(L)'
;IQIATDPGMTNIVESGSGITGSSYQTTAANQPLTTYYWRVQSVNTCGFGTPSPTWSYTTDACVNVTVRIVLDRYGSETTWSIEDGGGAVFASGGPYTDAATNGEYPQPDVNVCLPAGCYDLIVNDAFGDGLCCGFGNGYVGVMDGSSIPLAKSGVFQSSTTLPFCVPAPCTLTPAYSTDLEQGPAEWVQGFEDDLDWTLLSGSTPSNNTGPSGDHTTGSGSYLYVEASSPNFPARTAELYGPCIDLGGLNSAQVSFWYHMWGADMGTLSLDVWAGGSWTNDVWTLSGDQGNSWQQATVSLSPYVGGTARLRFRGTTGANFTSDMAIDDINVTGTSEVQLNVQAWLEGPFDGGSGIMMDDLRASGLVPLSEPYTGLGYAHVGGGGESTTAQALAVAGPNAVVDWVVAELRDQTDPTNVVASRSALLQRDGDVVDADGVSPLSFPVPTGAYHVALRHRNHLGCMTAGPVSLDAGITVVDLRSVATATFGTDARKAVGAERVLWAGDVTFNGELKYVNQGNDRDPILQTVGGNVPTNTRQGQLP
;
A
#
# COMPACT_ATOMS: atom_id res chain seq x y z
N ILE A 1 16.41 17.86 -45.72
CA ILE A 1 16.49 16.66 -44.85
C ILE A 1 15.56 15.60 -45.41
N GLN A 2 15.90 14.33 -45.25
CA GLN A 2 15.01 13.21 -45.52
C GLN A 2 15.01 12.30 -44.29
N ILE A 3 13.86 11.73 -43.96
CA ILE A 3 13.67 10.75 -42.87
C ILE A 3 12.98 9.52 -43.47
N ALA A 4 13.41 8.32 -43.11
CA ALA A 4 12.96 7.04 -43.65
C ALA A 4 12.80 5.98 -42.55
N THR A 5 12.02 4.94 -42.81
CA THR A 5 11.85 3.78 -41.90
C THR A 5 12.83 2.63 -42.19
N ASP A 6 13.72 2.80 -43.16
CA ASP A 6 14.72 1.80 -43.54
C ASP A 6 16.12 2.44 -43.71
N PRO A 7 17.19 1.69 -43.42
CA PRO A 7 18.56 2.20 -43.53
C PRO A 7 18.98 2.55 -44.97
N GLY A 8 18.28 2.00 -45.96
CA GLY A 8 18.50 2.28 -47.38
C GLY A 8 17.95 3.62 -47.86
N MET A 9 17.21 4.35 -47.02
CA MET A 9 16.50 5.58 -47.38
C MET A 9 15.57 5.39 -48.59
N THR A 10 14.88 4.24 -48.64
CA THR A 10 13.96 3.89 -49.75
C THR A 10 12.50 4.21 -49.43
N ASN A 11 12.11 4.08 -48.16
CA ASN A 11 10.80 4.39 -47.60
C ASN A 11 10.84 5.73 -46.88
N ILE A 12 10.90 6.82 -47.66
CA ILE A 12 10.93 8.18 -47.13
C ILE A 12 9.57 8.52 -46.50
N VAL A 13 9.57 8.81 -45.19
CA VAL A 13 8.40 9.27 -44.43
C VAL A 13 8.37 10.80 -44.27
N GLU A 14 9.51 11.48 -44.40
CA GLU A 14 9.56 12.95 -44.42
C GLU A 14 10.60 13.49 -45.40
N SER A 15 10.30 14.62 -46.01
CA SER A 15 11.27 15.43 -46.76
C SER A 15 11.08 16.91 -46.47
N GLY A 16 12.01 17.50 -45.71
CA GLY A 16 12.03 18.93 -45.38
C GLY A 16 13.08 19.70 -46.18
N SER A 17 12.82 20.98 -46.46
CA SER A 17 13.74 21.89 -47.18
C SER A 17 13.91 23.22 -46.44
N GLY A 18 14.88 24.05 -46.85
CA GLY A 18 15.06 25.40 -46.27
C GLY A 18 15.68 25.43 -44.87
N ILE A 19 16.33 24.35 -44.43
CA ILE A 19 16.97 24.29 -43.10
C ILE A 19 18.22 25.18 -43.09
N THR A 20 18.18 26.25 -42.31
CA THR A 20 19.31 27.18 -42.11
C THR A 20 19.94 27.07 -40.72
N GLY A 21 19.35 26.29 -39.82
CA GLY A 21 19.85 26.03 -38.46
C GLY A 21 20.61 24.70 -38.34
N SER A 22 21.11 24.41 -37.14
CA SER A 22 21.76 23.14 -36.79
C SER A 22 20.79 22.07 -36.25
N SER A 23 19.49 22.37 -36.23
CA SER A 23 18.43 21.48 -35.76
C SER A 23 17.25 21.45 -36.74
N TYR A 24 16.48 20.36 -36.68
CA TYR A 24 15.26 20.17 -37.46
C TYR A 24 14.22 19.47 -36.57
N GLN A 25 13.03 20.04 -36.49
CA GLN A 25 11.89 19.41 -35.82
C GLN A 25 11.09 18.62 -36.86
N THR A 26 11.00 17.32 -36.67
CA THR A 26 10.32 16.38 -37.58
C THR A 26 8.82 16.34 -37.29
N THR A 27 8.02 16.14 -38.34
CA THR A 27 6.57 15.91 -38.25
C THR A 27 6.20 14.46 -38.58
N ALA A 28 7.13 13.69 -39.14
CA ALA A 28 6.95 12.29 -39.45
C ALA A 28 7.28 11.40 -38.25
N ALA A 29 6.18 10.91 -37.67
CA ALA A 29 6.06 9.57 -37.12
C ALA A 29 6.70 9.30 -35.74
N ASN A 30 5.94 9.65 -34.70
CA ASN A 30 6.11 9.23 -33.31
C ASN A 30 5.63 7.78 -33.05
N GLN A 31 5.78 6.87 -34.01
CA GLN A 31 5.42 5.46 -33.77
C GLN A 31 6.35 4.90 -32.70
N PRO A 32 5.86 4.27 -31.61
CA PRO A 32 6.71 3.80 -30.53
C PRO A 32 7.64 2.69 -30.99
N LEU A 33 8.81 2.58 -30.37
CA LEU A 33 9.82 1.55 -30.66
C LEU A 33 10.21 1.43 -32.14
N THR A 34 10.17 2.55 -32.88
CA THR A 34 10.46 2.58 -34.31
C THR A 34 11.79 3.27 -34.56
N THR A 35 12.68 2.59 -35.30
CA THR A 35 13.93 3.18 -35.75
C THR A 35 13.73 3.95 -37.05
N TYR A 36 14.06 5.24 -37.02
CA TYR A 36 14.09 6.10 -38.19
C TYR A 36 15.51 6.40 -38.60
N TYR A 37 15.69 6.58 -39.90
CA TYR A 37 16.95 6.89 -40.53
C TYR A 37 16.84 8.26 -41.20
N TRP A 38 17.84 9.12 -41.05
CA TRP A 38 17.80 10.46 -41.62
C TRP A 38 19.11 10.89 -42.23
N ARG A 39 19.02 11.77 -43.22
CA ARG A 39 20.16 12.41 -43.89
C ARG A 39 19.83 13.82 -44.32
N VAL A 40 20.86 14.65 -44.47
CA VAL A 40 20.75 16.01 -45.01
C VAL A 40 21.53 16.15 -46.31
N GLN A 41 21.10 17.07 -47.16
CA GLN A 41 21.72 17.33 -48.45
C GLN A 41 21.61 18.83 -48.70
N SER A 42 22.70 19.45 -49.15
CA SER A 42 22.69 20.85 -49.55
C SER A 42 21.98 21.00 -50.91
N VAL A 43 21.36 22.15 -51.14
CA VAL A 43 20.72 22.48 -52.41
C VAL A 43 21.08 23.90 -52.81
N ASN A 44 21.33 24.14 -54.09
CA ASN A 44 21.46 25.47 -54.67
C ASN A 44 20.74 25.53 -56.02
N THR A 45 20.90 26.64 -56.75
CA THR A 45 20.26 26.85 -58.07
C THR A 45 20.65 25.83 -59.13
N CYS A 46 21.73 25.06 -58.94
CA CYS A 46 22.21 24.04 -59.86
C CYS A 46 21.75 22.62 -59.48
N GLY A 47 21.03 22.46 -58.36
CA GLY A 47 20.51 21.18 -57.88
C GLY A 47 21.02 20.78 -56.50
N PHE A 48 20.90 19.49 -56.18
CA PHE A 48 21.28 18.93 -54.89
C PHE A 48 22.75 18.47 -54.87
N GLY A 49 23.45 18.72 -53.76
CA GLY A 49 24.83 18.25 -53.50
C GLY A 49 24.89 16.77 -53.11
N THR A 50 26.02 16.26 -52.61
CA THR A 50 26.09 14.88 -52.09
C THR A 50 25.34 14.77 -50.75
N PRO A 51 24.53 13.72 -50.50
CA PRO A 51 23.92 13.50 -49.20
C PRO A 51 24.97 13.25 -48.10
N SER A 52 24.62 13.61 -46.87
CA SER A 52 25.38 13.22 -45.67
C SER A 52 25.37 11.70 -45.46
N PRO A 53 26.19 11.16 -44.53
CA PRO A 53 25.93 9.85 -43.95
C PRO A 53 24.49 9.74 -43.44
N THR A 54 23.97 8.52 -43.46
CA THR A 54 22.68 8.22 -42.82
C THR A 54 22.91 8.00 -41.33
N TRP A 55 22.19 8.74 -40.50
CA TRP A 55 22.11 8.53 -39.06
C TRP A 55 20.78 7.88 -38.71
N SER A 56 20.67 7.35 -37.50
CA SER A 56 19.42 6.78 -37.00
C SER A 56 19.12 7.21 -35.58
N TYR A 57 17.84 7.20 -35.24
CA TYR A 57 17.34 7.28 -33.87
C TYR A 57 16.19 6.27 -33.72
N THR A 58 15.96 5.80 -32.50
CA THR A 58 14.83 4.92 -32.17
C THR A 58 13.92 5.68 -31.22
N THR A 59 12.63 5.72 -31.52
CA THR A 59 11.62 6.26 -30.59
C THR A 59 11.46 5.34 -29.39
N ASP A 60 11.23 5.91 -28.22
CA ASP A 60 10.99 5.13 -27.01
C ASP A 60 9.67 4.33 -27.10
N ALA A 61 9.51 3.36 -26.20
CA ALA A 61 8.20 2.83 -25.91
C ALA A 61 7.30 3.97 -25.43
N CYS A 62 6.03 3.93 -25.81
CA CYS A 62 5.06 4.92 -25.37
C CYS A 62 3.88 4.23 -24.67
N VAL A 63 3.22 5.02 -23.84
CA VAL A 63 1.93 4.72 -23.24
C VAL A 63 0.89 5.50 -24.02
N ASN A 64 -0.15 4.81 -24.48
CA ASN A 64 -1.30 5.49 -25.09
C ASN A 64 -2.14 6.13 -23.99
N VAL A 65 -2.44 7.40 -24.19
CA VAL A 65 -3.43 8.15 -23.42
C VAL A 65 -4.54 8.64 -24.33
N THR A 66 -5.70 8.89 -23.73
CA THR A 66 -6.85 9.48 -24.39
C THR A 66 -7.11 10.85 -23.81
N VAL A 67 -7.09 11.89 -24.66
CA VAL A 67 -7.58 13.21 -24.29
C VAL A 67 -9.07 13.26 -24.58
N ARG A 68 -9.87 13.43 -23.53
CA ARG A 68 -11.32 13.59 -23.61
C ARG A 68 -11.69 15.05 -23.38
N ILE A 69 -12.57 15.55 -24.24
CA ILE A 69 -12.94 16.96 -24.29
C ILE A 69 -14.46 17.04 -24.37
N VAL A 70 -15.05 17.74 -23.41
CA VAL A 70 -16.44 18.17 -23.44
C VAL A 70 -16.41 19.68 -23.37
N LEU A 71 -16.92 20.35 -24.40
CA LEU A 71 -16.98 21.80 -24.40
C LEU A 71 -18.29 22.27 -23.80
N ASP A 72 -18.29 23.49 -23.29
CA ASP A 72 -19.52 24.22 -23.06
C ASP A 72 -19.99 24.87 -24.39
N ARG A 73 -20.85 25.88 -24.30
CA ARG A 73 -21.36 26.56 -25.48
C ARG A 73 -20.28 27.19 -26.36
N TYR A 74 -19.17 27.66 -25.81
CA TYR A 74 -18.28 28.60 -26.50
C TYR A 74 -16.96 27.95 -26.90
N GLY A 75 -17.00 26.78 -27.52
CA GLY A 75 -15.77 26.06 -27.93
C GLY A 75 -14.71 26.86 -28.72
N SER A 76 -15.06 27.98 -29.36
CA SER A 76 -14.10 28.82 -30.09
C SER A 76 -13.05 29.53 -29.23
N GLU A 77 -13.23 29.57 -27.91
CA GLU A 77 -12.24 30.12 -26.98
C GLU A 77 -11.32 29.06 -26.36
N THR A 78 -11.68 27.78 -26.50
CA THR A 78 -10.99 26.68 -25.84
C THR A 78 -9.84 26.14 -26.68
N THR A 79 -8.63 26.11 -26.11
CA THR A 79 -7.49 25.39 -26.67
C THR A 79 -6.82 24.53 -25.60
N TRP A 80 -6.09 23.51 -26.02
CA TRP A 80 -5.30 22.69 -25.09
C TRP A 80 -3.99 22.22 -25.73
N SER A 81 -3.01 21.91 -24.89
CA SER A 81 -1.75 21.26 -25.26
C SER A 81 -1.30 20.26 -24.20
N ILE A 82 -0.55 19.24 -24.63
CA ILE A 82 0.23 18.36 -23.75
C ILE A 82 1.70 18.68 -23.97
N GLU A 83 2.39 19.09 -22.91
CA GLU A 83 3.78 19.55 -22.95
C GLU A 83 4.65 18.78 -21.95
N ASP A 84 5.93 18.57 -22.26
CA ASP A 84 6.90 18.09 -21.27
C ASP A 84 7.53 19.25 -20.48
N GLY A 85 8.31 18.94 -19.44
CA GLY A 85 9.03 19.96 -18.66
C GLY A 85 10.09 20.75 -19.44
N GLY A 86 10.38 20.36 -20.70
CA GLY A 86 11.23 21.10 -21.64
C GLY A 86 10.46 22.04 -22.58
N GLY A 87 9.12 22.04 -22.52
CA GLY A 87 8.23 22.83 -23.37
C GLY A 87 7.99 22.20 -24.75
N ALA A 88 8.30 20.91 -24.95
CA ALA A 88 7.98 20.22 -26.19
C ALA A 88 6.50 19.85 -26.22
N VAL A 89 5.78 20.25 -27.26
CA VAL A 89 4.34 19.97 -27.44
C VAL A 89 4.16 18.60 -28.13
N PHE A 90 3.49 17.67 -27.46
CA PHE A 90 3.20 16.32 -27.95
C PHE A 90 1.83 16.20 -28.64
N ALA A 91 0.86 16.97 -28.16
CA ALA A 91 -0.47 17.06 -28.74
C ALA A 91 -1.08 18.43 -28.43
N SER A 92 -1.99 18.90 -29.29
CA SER A 92 -2.77 20.11 -29.04
C SER A 92 -4.07 20.09 -29.84
N GLY A 93 -5.03 20.92 -29.44
CA GLY A 93 -6.31 21.06 -30.12
C GLY A 93 -6.99 22.39 -29.84
N GLY A 94 -8.08 22.63 -30.59
CA GLY A 94 -8.81 23.89 -30.61
C GLY A 94 -8.17 24.97 -31.50
N PRO A 95 -8.81 26.14 -31.61
CA PRO A 95 -10.16 26.44 -31.10
C PRO A 95 -11.24 25.62 -31.81
N TYR A 96 -12.37 25.40 -31.14
CA TYR A 96 -13.49 24.60 -31.62
C TYR A 96 -14.65 25.48 -32.10
N THR A 97 -15.78 24.86 -32.49
CA THR A 97 -16.96 25.60 -32.94
C THR A 97 -17.92 25.86 -31.79
N ASP A 98 -18.43 27.08 -31.69
CA ASP A 98 -19.49 27.42 -30.75
C ASP A 98 -20.79 26.66 -31.06
N ALA A 99 -21.54 26.37 -30.00
CA ALA A 99 -22.87 25.82 -30.08
C ALA A 99 -23.97 26.90 -30.02
N ALA A 100 -25.14 26.55 -30.57
CA ALA A 100 -26.28 27.46 -30.63
C ALA A 100 -26.97 27.68 -29.27
N THR A 101 -26.80 26.74 -28.33
CA THR A 101 -27.48 26.72 -27.03
C THR A 101 -26.48 26.39 -25.92
N ASN A 102 -26.85 26.64 -24.66
CA ASN A 102 -26.06 26.18 -23.52
C ASN A 102 -26.20 24.66 -23.40
N GLY A 103 -25.12 23.97 -23.03
CA GLY A 103 -25.08 22.51 -22.91
C GLY A 103 -23.66 21.97 -22.94
N GLU A 104 -23.55 20.64 -22.91
CA GLU A 104 -22.30 19.89 -22.99
C GLU A 104 -22.12 19.35 -24.41
N TYR A 105 -20.94 19.59 -24.99
CA TYR A 105 -20.64 19.26 -26.38
C TYR A 105 -19.38 18.39 -26.49
N PRO A 106 -19.52 17.07 -26.33
CA PRO A 106 -18.40 16.13 -26.46
C PRO A 106 -17.73 16.22 -27.82
N GLN A 107 -16.40 16.27 -27.82
CA GLN A 107 -15.58 16.19 -29.02
C GLN A 107 -15.04 14.76 -29.20
N PRO A 108 -14.62 14.37 -30.41
CA PRO A 108 -13.96 13.09 -30.61
C PRO A 108 -12.73 12.94 -29.72
N ASP A 109 -12.61 11.78 -29.07
CA ASP A 109 -11.44 11.42 -28.26
C ASP A 109 -10.16 11.52 -29.09
N VAL A 110 -9.11 12.13 -28.53
CA VAL A 110 -7.80 12.28 -29.17
C VAL A 110 -6.82 11.31 -28.51
N ASN A 111 -6.43 10.27 -29.27
CA ASN A 111 -5.45 9.29 -28.80
C ASN A 111 -4.03 9.80 -29.04
N VAL A 112 -3.22 9.84 -27.98
CA VAL A 112 -1.84 10.34 -28.01
C VAL A 112 -0.91 9.26 -27.47
N CYS A 113 0.20 9.03 -28.16
CA CYS A 113 1.26 8.12 -27.74
C CYS A 113 2.36 8.94 -27.09
N LEU A 114 2.52 8.80 -25.77
CA LEU A 114 3.47 9.57 -24.96
C LEU A 114 4.59 8.66 -24.43
N PRO A 115 5.87 9.01 -24.60
CA PRO A 115 6.97 8.34 -23.90
C PRO A 115 6.73 8.26 -22.39
N ALA A 116 7.40 7.32 -21.70
CA ALA A 116 7.31 7.29 -20.25
C ALA A 116 7.90 8.57 -19.65
N GLY A 117 7.13 9.29 -18.83
CA GLY A 117 7.51 10.61 -18.34
C GLY A 117 6.35 11.35 -17.69
N CYS A 118 6.64 12.56 -17.23
CA CYS A 118 5.64 13.48 -16.71
C CYS A 118 5.45 14.66 -17.66
N TYR A 119 4.20 15.08 -17.78
CA TYR A 119 3.70 16.03 -18.75
C TYR A 119 2.70 16.96 -18.07
N ASP A 120 2.48 18.11 -18.68
CA ASP A 120 1.46 19.06 -18.30
C ASP A 120 0.35 19.07 -19.35
N LEU A 121 -0.90 18.87 -18.92
CA LEU A 121 -2.08 19.24 -19.71
C LEU A 121 -2.35 20.71 -19.45
N ILE A 122 -2.19 21.55 -20.47
CA ILE A 122 -2.49 22.97 -20.42
C ILE A 122 -3.80 23.20 -21.16
N VAL A 123 -4.76 23.82 -20.50
CA VAL A 123 -6.06 24.18 -21.08
C VAL A 123 -6.19 25.69 -20.98
N ASN A 124 -6.55 26.34 -22.09
CA ASN A 124 -6.75 27.77 -22.15
C ASN A 124 -8.16 28.10 -22.63
N ASP A 125 -8.72 29.15 -22.03
CA ASP A 125 -9.96 29.80 -22.41
C ASP A 125 -9.65 31.30 -22.61
N ALA A 126 -9.92 31.79 -23.82
CA ALA A 126 -9.63 33.17 -24.21
C ALA A 126 -10.56 34.21 -23.55
N PHE A 127 -11.76 33.84 -23.11
CA PHE A 127 -12.72 34.76 -22.49
C PHE A 127 -12.56 34.84 -20.97
N GLY A 128 -12.13 33.75 -20.33
CA GLY A 128 -11.69 33.68 -18.95
C GLY A 128 -12.76 33.23 -17.95
N ASP A 129 -13.83 32.59 -18.41
CA ASP A 129 -14.87 31.96 -17.59
C ASP A 129 -14.75 30.43 -17.47
N GLY A 130 -13.76 29.84 -18.12
CA GLY A 130 -13.45 28.40 -18.04
C GLY A 130 -14.34 27.57 -18.97
N LEU A 131 -14.65 26.34 -18.56
CA LEU A 131 -15.56 25.45 -19.29
C LEU A 131 -16.83 25.11 -18.50
N CYS A 132 -17.03 25.74 -17.34
CA CYS A 132 -18.13 25.47 -16.43
C CYS A 132 -18.56 26.74 -15.70
N CYS A 133 -19.83 27.01 -15.38
CA CYS A 133 -20.99 26.09 -15.43
C CYS A 133 -22.27 26.74 -16.01
N GLY A 134 -22.22 28.05 -16.31
CA GLY A 134 -23.40 28.79 -16.78
C GLY A 134 -23.81 28.47 -18.21
N PHE A 135 -22.87 28.01 -19.03
CA PHE A 135 -23.04 27.75 -20.46
C PHE A 135 -22.95 26.25 -20.83
N GLY A 136 -22.67 25.39 -19.84
CA GLY A 136 -22.44 23.95 -19.97
C GLY A 136 -21.49 23.50 -18.87
N ASN A 137 -21.41 22.20 -18.57
CA ASN A 137 -20.37 21.64 -17.68
C ASN A 137 -19.33 20.90 -18.51
N GLY A 138 -18.53 21.68 -19.24
CA GLY A 138 -17.41 21.18 -20.02
C GLY A 138 -16.18 20.86 -19.18
N TYR A 139 -15.25 20.11 -19.76
CA TYR A 139 -13.94 19.81 -19.22
C TYR A 139 -12.97 19.38 -20.33
N VAL A 140 -11.68 19.46 -20.03
CA VAL A 140 -10.62 18.75 -20.77
C VAL A 140 -9.87 17.86 -19.78
N GLY A 141 -9.56 16.63 -20.18
CA GLY A 141 -8.79 15.74 -19.34
C GLY A 141 -8.11 14.61 -20.10
N VAL A 142 -7.22 13.91 -19.40
CA VAL A 142 -6.41 12.81 -19.90
C VAL A 142 -6.71 11.54 -19.09
N MET A 143 -6.90 10.42 -19.79
CA MET A 143 -7.01 9.08 -19.20
C MET A 143 -5.94 8.14 -19.77
N ASP A 144 -5.52 7.16 -18.97
CA ASP A 144 -4.64 6.09 -19.45
C ASP A 144 -5.39 5.05 -20.31
N GLY A 145 -4.66 4.10 -20.87
CA GLY A 145 -5.22 3.02 -21.68
C GLY A 145 -6.16 2.06 -20.93
N SER A 146 -6.26 2.16 -19.60
CA SER A 146 -7.20 1.41 -18.75
C SER A 146 -8.42 2.27 -18.35
N SER A 147 -8.60 3.44 -18.97
CA SER A 147 -9.65 4.42 -18.64
C SER A 147 -9.55 4.99 -17.22
N ILE A 148 -8.34 5.01 -16.64
CA ILE A 148 -8.10 5.64 -15.35
C ILE A 148 -7.81 7.14 -15.58
N PRO A 149 -8.53 8.05 -14.90
CA PRO A 149 -8.24 9.48 -14.92
C PRO A 149 -6.80 9.79 -14.48
N LEU A 150 -6.10 10.60 -15.28
CA LEU A 150 -4.77 11.12 -14.97
C LEU A 150 -4.79 12.61 -14.65
N ALA A 151 -5.65 13.37 -15.33
CA ALA A 151 -5.89 14.79 -15.11
C ALA A 151 -7.26 15.17 -15.68
N LYS A 152 -8.00 16.06 -15.02
CA LYS A 152 -9.27 16.61 -15.52
C LYS A 152 -9.48 18.00 -14.92
N SER A 153 -9.93 18.97 -15.73
CA SER A 153 -10.49 20.22 -15.23
C SER A 153 -11.50 20.82 -16.20
N GLY A 154 -12.54 21.42 -15.64
CA GLY A 154 -13.48 22.30 -16.33
C GLY A 154 -13.68 23.65 -15.64
N VAL A 155 -13.20 23.79 -14.40
CA VAL A 155 -13.38 24.99 -13.56
C VAL A 155 -12.03 25.69 -13.46
N PHE A 156 -11.86 26.73 -14.24
CA PHE A 156 -10.71 27.63 -14.23
C PHE A 156 -11.13 28.99 -14.80
N GLN A 157 -10.24 29.98 -14.77
CA GLN A 157 -10.48 31.26 -15.43
C GLN A 157 -9.98 31.18 -16.87
N SER A 158 -8.87 31.83 -17.20
CA SER A 158 -8.32 31.83 -18.56
C SER A 158 -7.40 30.66 -18.88
N SER A 159 -6.85 29.98 -17.87
CA SER A 159 -5.94 28.85 -18.09
C SER A 159 -5.83 27.96 -16.85
N THR A 160 -5.52 26.69 -17.07
CA THR A 160 -5.10 25.75 -16.03
C THR A 160 -4.02 24.81 -16.55
N THR A 161 -3.15 24.37 -15.65
CA THR A 161 -2.05 23.44 -15.93
C THR A 161 -2.19 22.26 -14.98
N LEU A 162 -2.41 21.08 -15.53
CA LEU A 162 -2.64 19.85 -14.79
C LEU A 162 -1.48 18.87 -15.04
N PRO A 163 -0.60 18.66 -14.05
CA PRO A 163 0.50 17.72 -14.19
C PRO A 163 -0.04 16.28 -14.17
N PHE A 164 0.52 15.42 -15.01
CA PHE A 164 0.27 13.98 -15.01
C PHE A 164 1.50 13.20 -15.47
N CYS A 165 1.56 11.91 -15.17
CA CYS A 165 2.66 11.05 -15.60
C CYS A 165 2.15 9.77 -16.25
N VAL A 166 2.93 9.22 -17.17
CA VAL A 166 2.65 7.96 -17.87
C VAL A 166 3.87 7.03 -17.86
N PRO A 167 3.70 5.73 -17.52
CA PRO A 167 2.59 5.25 -16.71
C PRO A 167 2.54 6.05 -15.39
N ALA A 168 1.35 6.21 -14.81
CA ALA A 168 1.24 6.87 -13.52
C ALA A 168 2.15 6.15 -12.51
N PRO A 169 3.08 6.87 -11.83
CA PRO A 169 4.02 6.23 -10.92
C PRO A 169 3.25 5.58 -9.77
N CYS A 170 3.60 4.34 -9.46
CA CYS A 170 3.12 3.67 -8.25
C CYS A 170 4.23 3.73 -7.21
N THR A 171 4.43 4.92 -6.63
CA THR A 171 5.53 5.20 -5.71
C THR A 171 5.07 5.51 -4.30
N LEU A 172 3.75 5.57 -4.07
CA LEU A 172 3.21 5.75 -2.73
C LEU A 172 3.31 4.43 -1.98
N THR A 173 4.32 4.32 -1.12
CA THR A 173 4.31 3.31 -0.06
C THR A 173 3.25 3.71 0.98
N PRO A 174 2.71 2.79 1.80
CA PRO A 174 1.72 3.13 2.81
C PRO A 174 2.31 3.98 3.93
N ALA A 175 2.21 5.29 3.70
CA ALA A 175 2.21 6.38 4.64
C ALA A 175 1.50 7.57 3.95
N TYR A 176 0.47 7.26 3.15
CA TYR A 176 -0.28 8.27 2.41
C TYR A 176 -1.34 8.86 3.33
N SER A 177 -1.35 10.18 3.47
CA SER A 177 -2.38 10.89 4.21
C SER A 177 -2.70 12.22 3.54
N THR A 178 -3.98 12.55 3.40
CA THR A 178 -4.43 13.88 3.00
C THR A 178 -5.62 14.31 3.86
N ASP A 179 -5.56 15.55 4.32
CA ASP A 179 -6.62 16.31 5.02
C ASP A 179 -7.27 17.34 4.08
N LEU A 180 -6.97 17.28 2.77
CA LEU A 180 -7.57 18.11 1.71
C LEU A 180 -7.34 19.64 1.85
N GLU A 181 -6.52 20.11 2.79
CA GLU A 181 -6.22 21.54 3.00
C GLU A 181 -5.39 22.17 1.88
N GLN A 182 -4.68 21.36 1.10
CA GLN A 182 -3.91 21.78 -0.07
C GLN A 182 -4.63 21.52 -1.39
N GLY A 183 -5.93 21.20 -1.33
CA GLY A 183 -6.74 20.78 -2.48
C GLY A 183 -6.92 19.27 -2.55
N PRO A 184 -7.47 18.74 -3.66
CA PRO A 184 -7.78 17.31 -3.81
C PRO A 184 -6.52 16.41 -3.92
N ALA A 185 -5.33 16.94 -3.69
CA ALA A 185 -4.06 16.22 -3.79
C ALA A 185 -3.93 15.44 -5.12
N GLU A 186 -3.67 14.14 -5.08
CA GLU A 186 -3.56 13.26 -6.25
C GLU A 186 -4.91 12.65 -6.68
N TRP A 187 -6.03 13.07 -6.10
CA TRP A 187 -7.35 12.57 -6.46
C TRP A 187 -7.87 13.25 -7.71
N VAL A 188 -8.33 12.44 -8.66
CA VAL A 188 -8.79 12.90 -9.97
C VAL A 188 -10.24 12.48 -10.19
N GLN A 189 -11.04 13.42 -10.68
CA GLN A 189 -12.44 13.19 -11.00
C GLN A 189 -12.64 12.16 -12.13
N GLY A 190 -13.77 11.46 -12.07
CA GLY A 190 -14.24 10.57 -13.14
C GLY A 190 -14.58 11.32 -14.43
N PHE A 191 -14.76 10.56 -15.52
CA PHE A 191 -15.18 11.11 -16.82
C PHE A 191 -16.54 10.61 -17.29
N GLU A 192 -16.98 9.45 -16.78
CA GLU A 192 -18.15 8.71 -17.25
C GLU A 192 -19.29 8.73 -16.24
N ASP A 193 -19.15 9.58 -15.22
CA ASP A 193 -20.09 9.81 -14.12
C ASP A 193 -21.03 10.98 -14.41
N ASP A 194 -22.02 11.18 -13.54
CA ASP A 194 -23.07 12.19 -13.71
C ASP A 194 -22.68 13.56 -13.15
N LEU A 195 -21.83 13.60 -12.13
CA LEU A 195 -21.41 14.81 -11.41
C LEU A 195 -20.04 14.62 -10.75
N ASP A 196 -19.46 15.71 -10.25
CA ASP A 196 -18.11 15.78 -9.70
C ASP A 196 -18.10 15.99 -8.16
N TRP A 197 -17.11 15.41 -7.47
CA TRP A 197 -16.82 15.73 -6.06
C TRP A 197 -16.28 17.15 -5.92
N THR A 198 -16.87 17.98 -5.08
CA THR A 198 -16.46 19.39 -4.95
C THR A 198 -15.67 19.61 -3.67
N LEU A 199 -14.56 20.33 -3.74
CA LEU A 199 -13.82 20.78 -2.56
C LEU A 199 -14.56 21.95 -1.92
N LEU A 200 -14.82 21.87 -0.62
CA LEU A 200 -15.58 22.89 0.11
C LEU A 200 -15.00 23.14 1.50
N SER A 201 -15.12 24.38 1.95
CA SER A 201 -14.94 24.78 3.35
C SER A 201 -16.23 25.38 3.90
N GLY A 202 -16.56 25.04 5.15
CA GLY A 202 -17.83 25.43 5.79
C GLY A 202 -18.97 24.45 5.48
N SER A 203 -20.22 24.92 5.59
CA SER A 203 -21.40 24.04 5.44
C SER A 203 -21.77 23.82 3.98
N THR A 204 -22.32 22.64 3.65
CA THR A 204 -22.86 22.40 2.31
C THR A 204 -23.98 23.40 1.98
N PRO A 205 -24.18 23.75 0.69
CA PRO A 205 -25.16 24.75 0.28
C PRO A 205 -26.62 24.43 0.66
N SER A 206 -26.97 23.15 0.76
CA SER A 206 -28.34 22.71 0.98
C SER A 206 -28.63 22.42 2.47
N ASN A 207 -29.87 22.67 2.90
CA ASN A 207 -30.24 22.56 4.31
C ASN A 207 -30.65 21.12 4.69
N ASN A 208 -30.43 20.75 5.96
CA ASN A 208 -30.78 19.43 6.52
C ASN A 208 -30.05 18.25 5.88
N THR A 209 -28.84 18.49 5.37
CA THR A 209 -27.95 17.46 4.84
C THR A 209 -26.51 17.94 4.90
N GLY A 210 -25.55 17.01 4.77
CA GLY A 210 -24.12 17.33 4.71
C GLY A 210 -23.53 17.89 6.01
N PRO A 211 -22.20 18.01 6.08
CA PRO A 211 -21.52 18.54 7.26
C PRO A 211 -21.58 20.07 7.36
N SER A 212 -21.34 20.60 8.56
CA SER A 212 -21.23 22.05 8.80
C SER A 212 -19.83 22.63 8.53
N GLY A 213 -18.84 21.75 8.35
CA GLY A 213 -17.40 22.02 8.17
C GLY A 213 -16.63 20.71 8.06
N ASP A 214 -15.33 20.78 7.75
CA ASP A 214 -14.42 19.62 7.70
C ASP A 214 -14.37 18.85 9.03
N HIS A 215 -13.85 17.64 8.98
CA HIS A 215 -13.66 16.80 10.15
C HIS A 215 -12.50 17.31 11.03
N THR A 216 -11.39 17.73 10.41
CA THR A 216 -10.10 17.96 11.09
C THR A 216 -10.15 19.14 12.06
N THR A 217 -10.75 20.26 11.66
CA THR A 217 -10.77 21.52 12.41
C THR A 217 -12.17 22.14 12.55
N GLY A 218 -13.11 21.78 11.67
CA GLY A 218 -14.43 22.41 11.52
C GLY A 218 -14.43 23.71 10.68
N SER A 219 -13.27 24.15 10.20
CA SER A 219 -13.08 25.33 9.34
C SER A 219 -12.16 25.12 8.12
N GLY A 220 -11.61 23.94 7.98
CA GLY A 220 -10.80 23.47 6.86
C GLY A 220 -11.62 23.05 5.66
N SER A 221 -11.08 22.15 4.84
CA SER A 221 -11.61 21.71 3.57
C SER A 221 -11.95 20.22 3.57
N TYR A 222 -12.98 19.84 2.82
CA TYR A 222 -13.38 18.45 2.60
C TYR A 222 -13.94 18.28 1.18
N LEU A 223 -14.09 17.04 0.72
CA LEU A 223 -14.73 16.76 -0.56
C LEU A 223 -16.18 16.33 -0.32
N TYR A 224 -17.12 16.86 -1.11
CA TYR A 224 -18.53 16.50 -1.01
C TYR A 224 -19.22 16.39 -2.37
N VAL A 225 -20.34 15.69 -2.39
CA VAL A 225 -21.27 15.62 -3.51
C VAL A 225 -22.49 16.49 -3.16
N GLU A 226 -22.81 17.46 -4.02
CA GLU A 226 -24.02 18.29 -3.91
C GLU A 226 -25.19 17.58 -4.58
N ALA A 227 -26.27 17.34 -3.83
CA ALA A 227 -27.44 16.60 -4.30
C ALA A 227 -28.61 17.50 -4.74
N SER A 228 -28.50 18.83 -4.72
CA SER A 228 -29.55 19.74 -5.22
C SER A 228 -29.77 19.63 -6.73
N SER A 229 -30.92 20.13 -7.22
CA SER A 229 -31.29 20.01 -8.64
C SER A 229 -30.22 20.66 -9.53
N PRO A 230 -29.71 19.97 -10.58
CA PRO A 230 -30.23 18.74 -11.19
C PRO A 230 -29.55 17.43 -10.73
N ASN A 231 -28.77 17.46 -9.66
CA ASN A 231 -27.88 16.37 -9.21
C ASN A 231 -28.60 15.22 -8.49
N PHE A 232 -29.91 15.09 -8.66
CA PHE A 232 -30.73 14.00 -8.15
C PHE A 232 -31.88 13.68 -9.12
N PRO A 233 -32.45 12.46 -9.08
CA PRO A 233 -32.05 11.32 -8.26
C PRO A 233 -30.97 10.44 -8.92
N ALA A 234 -30.30 9.61 -8.10
CA ALA A 234 -29.41 8.53 -8.54
C ALA A 234 -28.27 8.98 -9.47
N ARG A 235 -27.69 10.16 -9.18
CA ARG A 235 -26.53 10.67 -9.92
C ARG A 235 -25.26 10.21 -9.25
N THR A 236 -24.31 9.71 -10.02
CA THR A 236 -23.05 9.17 -9.52
C THR A 236 -21.91 10.16 -9.72
N ALA A 237 -21.02 10.26 -8.74
CA ALA A 237 -19.71 10.89 -8.83
C ALA A 237 -18.62 9.89 -8.47
N GLU A 238 -17.56 9.86 -9.26
CA GLU A 238 -16.39 9.00 -9.06
C GLU A 238 -15.14 9.84 -8.80
N LEU A 239 -14.41 9.51 -7.75
CA LEU A 239 -13.13 10.13 -7.42
C LEU A 239 -12.05 9.07 -7.35
N TYR A 240 -11.06 9.16 -8.22
CA TYR A 240 -9.99 8.19 -8.39
C TYR A 240 -8.75 8.62 -7.61
N GLY A 241 -8.30 7.76 -6.70
CA GLY A 241 -7.10 7.99 -5.91
C GLY A 241 -5.80 7.61 -6.61
N PRO A 242 -4.67 7.92 -5.98
CA PRO A 242 -3.36 7.60 -6.52
C PRO A 242 -3.09 6.08 -6.54
N CYS A 243 -2.03 5.69 -7.26
CA CYS A 243 -1.51 4.32 -7.21
C CYS A 243 -0.65 4.12 -5.96
N ILE A 244 -0.96 3.06 -5.21
CA ILE A 244 -0.34 2.69 -3.94
C ILE A 244 0.42 1.38 -4.14
N ASP A 245 1.70 1.37 -3.77
CA ASP A 245 2.56 0.20 -3.77
C ASP A 245 2.38 -0.59 -2.47
N LEU A 246 1.88 -1.82 -2.59
CA LEU A 246 1.67 -2.76 -1.49
C LEU A 246 2.65 -3.94 -1.53
N GLY A 247 3.67 -3.91 -2.39
CA GLY A 247 4.55 -5.05 -2.70
C GLY A 247 5.38 -5.58 -1.54
N GLY A 248 5.70 -4.75 -0.56
CA GLY A 248 6.53 -5.10 0.60
C GLY A 248 5.77 -5.26 1.92
N LEU A 249 4.44 -5.39 1.86
CA LEU A 249 3.59 -5.40 3.05
C LEU A 249 2.95 -6.76 3.26
N ASN A 250 2.61 -7.03 4.53
CA ASN A 250 1.87 -8.21 4.93
C ASN A 250 0.44 -7.85 5.35
N SER A 251 0.24 -6.60 5.79
CA SER A 251 -1.08 -6.03 6.03
C SER A 251 -1.13 -4.58 5.56
N ALA A 252 -2.32 -4.16 5.12
CA ALA A 252 -2.59 -2.78 4.75
C ALA A 252 -4.05 -2.43 5.04
N GLN A 253 -4.33 -1.16 5.27
CA GLN A 253 -5.67 -0.63 5.43
C GLN A 253 -5.77 0.80 4.90
N VAL A 254 -6.99 1.19 4.53
CA VAL A 254 -7.37 2.58 4.31
C VAL A 254 -8.37 2.99 5.38
N SER A 255 -8.20 4.19 5.93
CA SER A 255 -9.17 4.86 6.79
C SER A 255 -9.54 6.20 6.19
N PHE A 256 -10.79 6.59 6.32
CA PHE A 256 -11.28 7.91 5.92
C PHE A 256 -12.46 8.30 6.79
N TRP A 257 -12.71 9.59 6.91
CA TRP A 257 -13.90 10.13 7.54
C TRP A 257 -14.98 10.38 6.51
N TYR A 258 -16.23 10.15 6.88
CA TYR A 258 -17.39 10.38 6.04
C TYR A 258 -18.50 11.07 6.83
N HIS A 259 -19.34 11.81 6.11
CA HIS A 259 -20.56 12.41 6.64
C HIS A 259 -21.72 12.12 5.68
N MET A 260 -22.75 11.44 6.19
CA MET A 260 -23.94 11.02 5.43
C MET A 260 -25.18 11.30 6.29
N TRP A 261 -25.65 12.54 6.27
CA TRP A 261 -26.85 12.97 6.99
C TRP A 261 -27.88 13.54 6.01
N GLY A 262 -29.13 13.10 6.07
CA GLY A 262 -30.20 13.55 5.17
C GLY A 262 -31.31 12.51 4.99
N ALA A 263 -32.56 12.97 4.90
CA ALA A 263 -33.74 12.07 4.89
C ALA A 263 -33.80 11.16 3.66
N ASP A 264 -33.33 11.66 2.51
CA ASP A 264 -33.29 10.96 1.23
C ASP A 264 -31.84 10.62 0.84
N MET A 265 -31.00 10.29 1.83
CA MET A 265 -29.58 10.01 1.62
C MET A 265 -29.33 8.83 0.66
N GLY A 266 -28.36 9.03 -0.22
CA GLY A 266 -27.90 8.06 -1.20
C GLY A 266 -26.92 7.02 -0.64
N THR A 267 -25.96 6.62 -1.47
CA THR A 267 -24.97 5.57 -1.17
C THR A 267 -23.55 6.09 -1.38
N LEU A 268 -22.67 5.82 -0.44
CA LEU A 268 -21.22 6.04 -0.56
C LEU A 268 -20.53 4.68 -0.61
N SER A 269 -19.70 4.47 -1.62
CA SER A 269 -18.91 3.25 -1.81
C SER A 269 -17.42 3.57 -1.96
N LEU A 270 -16.58 2.65 -1.50
CA LEU A 270 -15.16 2.57 -1.81
C LEU A 270 -14.90 1.31 -2.63
N ASP A 271 -14.13 1.47 -3.72
CA ASP A 271 -13.66 0.38 -4.56
C ASP A 271 -12.13 0.31 -4.56
N VAL A 272 -11.61 -0.86 -4.94
CA VAL A 272 -10.17 -1.09 -5.09
C VAL A 272 -9.87 -1.66 -6.48
N TRP A 273 -9.00 -1.00 -7.22
CA TRP A 273 -8.40 -1.55 -8.44
C TRP A 273 -7.09 -2.25 -8.09
N ALA A 274 -6.98 -3.52 -8.44
CA ALA A 274 -5.76 -4.32 -8.30
C ALA A 274 -5.71 -5.39 -9.40
N GLY A 275 -4.50 -5.77 -9.83
CA GLY A 275 -4.32 -6.81 -10.84
C GLY A 275 -5.00 -6.53 -12.19
N GLY A 276 -5.24 -5.26 -12.53
CA GLY A 276 -5.88 -4.86 -13.79
C GLY A 276 -7.42 -4.76 -13.74
N SER A 277 -8.05 -4.92 -12.58
CA SER A 277 -9.52 -4.90 -12.45
C SER A 277 -10.01 -4.20 -11.19
N TRP A 278 -11.21 -3.60 -11.28
CA TRP A 278 -11.91 -3.04 -10.12
C TRP A 278 -12.65 -4.13 -9.33
N THR A 279 -12.44 -4.14 -8.02
CA THR A 279 -13.33 -4.76 -7.03
C THR A 279 -14.23 -3.68 -6.48
N ASN A 280 -15.50 -3.72 -6.84
CA ASN A 280 -16.47 -2.74 -6.38
C ASN A 280 -16.97 -3.04 -4.98
N ASP A 281 -17.35 -1.97 -4.26
CA ASP A 281 -18.04 -2.03 -2.96
C ASP A 281 -17.25 -2.83 -1.91
N VAL A 282 -15.92 -2.65 -1.87
CA VAL A 282 -15.10 -3.21 -0.78
C VAL A 282 -15.51 -2.63 0.58
N TRP A 283 -16.14 -1.45 0.54
CA TRP A 283 -16.94 -0.88 1.61
C TRP A 283 -18.07 -0.07 0.99
N THR A 284 -19.26 -0.10 1.60
CA THR A 284 -20.42 0.68 1.16
C THR A 284 -21.38 0.94 2.31
N LEU A 285 -22.00 2.12 2.31
CA LEU A 285 -23.10 2.50 3.19
C LEU A 285 -24.17 3.26 2.42
N SER A 286 -25.43 3.07 2.82
CA SER A 286 -26.58 3.77 2.25
C SER A 286 -27.47 4.34 3.34
N GLY A 287 -28.15 5.45 3.04
CA GLY A 287 -29.10 6.10 3.94
C GLY A 287 -28.44 6.97 5.01
N ASP A 288 -29.26 7.58 5.85
CA ASP A 288 -28.82 8.48 6.92
C ASP A 288 -28.00 7.74 7.99
N GLN A 289 -26.80 8.24 8.26
CA GLN A 289 -25.87 7.75 9.28
C GLN A 289 -25.80 8.69 10.50
N GLY A 290 -26.58 9.77 10.52
CA GLY A 290 -26.57 10.81 11.55
C GLY A 290 -25.69 12.01 11.24
N ASN A 291 -25.96 13.12 11.93
CA ASN A 291 -25.27 14.40 11.75
C ASN A 291 -23.98 14.49 12.57
N SER A 292 -23.02 13.62 12.27
CA SER A 292 -21.66 13.66 12.81
C SER A 292 -20.73 12.96 11.85
N TRP A 293 -19.50 13.46 11.74
CA TRP A 293 -18.43 12.75 11.05
C TRP A 293 -18.19 11.38 11.69
N GLN A 294 -18.04 10.36 10.85
CA GLN A 294 -17.77 8.98 11.26
C GLN A 294 -16.57 8.44 10.49
N GLN A 295 -15.81 7.55 11.11
CA GLN A 295 -14.63 6.95 10.49
C GLN A 295 -14.96 5.56 9.94
N ALA A 296 -14.53 5.30 8.71
CA ALA A 296 -14.47 3.96 8.13
C ALA A 296 -13.02 3.47 8.10
N THR A 297 -12.82 2.18 8.35
CA THR A 297 -11.54 1.48 8.18
C THR A 297 -11.77 0.23 7.35
N VAL A 298 -11.06 0.11 6.24
CA VAL A 298 -11.21 -0.95 5.24
C VAL A 298 -9.88 -1.67 5.06
N SER A 299 -9.89 -3.00 5.15
CA SER A 299 -8.68 -3.80 4.96
C SER A 299 -8.29 -3.82 3.48
N LEU A 300 -7.01 -3.52 3.21
CA LEU A 300 -6.36 -3.70 1.93
C LEU A 300 -5.45 -4.94 1.91
N SER A 301 -5.40 -5.70 3.01
CA SER A 301 -4.63 -6.95 3.11
C SER A 301 -4.88 -7.96 1.97
N PRO A 302 -6.09 -8.08 1.38
CA PRO A 302 -6.29 -8.95 0.21
C PRO A 302 -5.48 -8.55 -1.04
N TYR A 303 -4.94 -7.32 -1.09
CA TYR A 303 -4.27 -6.73 -2.24
C TYR A 303 -2.75 -6.53 -2.02
N VAL A 304 -2.21 -6.97 -0.88
CA VAL A 304 -0.77 -6.88 -0.60
C VAL A 304 0.06 -7.77 -1.53
N GLY A 305 1.33 -7.41 -1.73
CA GLY A 305 2.20 -8.07 -2.70
C GLY A 305 2.08 -7.54 -4.13
N GLY A 306 1.27 -6.51 -4.36
CA GLY A 306 1.09 -5.85 -5.66
C GLY A 306 0.88 -4.35 -5.53
N THR A 307 0.14 -3.75 -6.47
CA THR A 307 -0.26 -2.34 -6.45
C THR A 307 -1.78 -2.21 -6.42
N ALA A 308 -2.26 -1.12 -5.82
CA ALA A 308 -3.69 -0.83 -5.70
C ALA A 308 -4.00 0.63 -6.04
N ARG A 309 -5.22 0.90 -6.50
CA ARG A 309 -5.81 2.25 -6.55
C ARG A 309 -7.17 2.24 -5.84
N LEU A 310 -7.52 3.37 -5.24
CA LEU A 310 -8.78 3.57 -4.57
C LEU A 310 -9.75 4.35 -5.46
N ARG A 311 -11.05 4.10 -5.35
CA ARG A 311 -12.08 4.96 -5.95
C ARG A 311 -13.25 5.15 -5.00
N PHE A 312 -13.57 6.40 -4.69
CA PHE A 312 -14.81 6.74 -4.01
C PHE A 312 -15.92 6.93 -5.04
N ARG A 313 -17.08 6.31 -4.80
CA ARG A 313 -18.30 6.52 -5.58
C ARG A 313 -19.41 7.03 -4.68
N GLY A 314 -19.91 8.22 -4.97
CA GLY A 314 -21.09 8.77 -4.31
C GLY A 314 -22.28 8.74 -5.26
N THR A 315 -23.38 8.08 -4.89
CA THR A 315 -24.62 8.07 -5.66
C THR A 315 -25.70 8.81 -4.88
N THR A 316 -26.22 9.91 -5.39
CA THR A 316 -27.26 10.72 -4.72
C THR A 316 -28.58 9.98 -4.60
N GLY A 317 -29.32 10.24 -3.52
CA GLY A 317 -30.62 9.64 -3.28
C GLY A 317 -31.76 10.34 -4.02
N ALA A 318 -32.96 10.29 -3.45
CA ALA A 318 -34.18 10.70 -4.18
C ALA A 318 -34.40 12.21 -4.25
N ASN A 319 -33.71 13.00 -3.44
CA ASN A 319 -33.93 14.44 -3.26
C ASN A 319 -32.65 15.17 -2.82
N PHE A 320 -32.72 16.49 -2.69
CA PHE A 320 -31.60 17.36 -2.33
C PHE A 320 -30.98 17.06 -0.95
N THR A 321 -31.69 16.40 -0.03
CA THR A 321 -31.14 16.04 1.30
C THR A 321 -30.25 14.79 1.21
N SER A 322 -29.27 14.81 0.30
CA SER A 322 -28.36 13.69 0.03
C SER A 322 -26.90 14.15 -0.18
N ASP A 323 -26.53 15.28 0.39
CA ASP A 323 -25.15 15.76 0.40
C ASP A 323 -24.30 14.81 1.26
N MET A 324 -23.34 14.15 0.63
CA MET A 324 -22.38 13.27 1.30
C MET A 324 -20.97 13.82 1.18
N ALA A 325 -20.17 13.61 2.21
CA ALA A 325 -18.81 14.14 2.27
C ALA A 325 -17.79 13.08 2.73
N ILE A 326 -16.54 13.26 2.30
CA ILE A 326 -15.37 12.50 2.72
C ILE A 326 -14.24 13.45 3.13
N ASP A 327 -13.43 13.00 4.07
CA ASP A 327 -12.30 13.77 4.61
C ASP A 327 -11.23 12.85 5.23
N ASP A 328 -10.05 13.39 5.54
CA ASP A 328 -8.98 12.74 6.32
C ASP A 328 -8.66 11.31 5.82
N ILE A 329 -8.29 11.18 4.54
CA ILE A 329 -8.03 9.91 3.88
C ILE A 329 -6.59 9.46 4.17
N ASN A 330 -6.44 8.27 4.72
CA ASN A 330 -5.16 7.74 5.17
C ASN A 330 -5.01 6.26 4.78
N VAL A 331 -3.83 5.90 4.25
CA VAL A 331 -3.47 4.52 3.91
C VAL A 331 -2.22 4.14 4.68
N THR A 332 -2.34 3.08 5.47
CA THR A 332 -1.25 2.53 6.28
C THR A 332 -1.04 1.07 5.96
N GLY A 333 0.16 0.59 6.26
CA GLY A 333 0.53 -0.80 6.06
C GLY A 333 1.69 -1.16 6.94
N THR A 334 1.80 -2.45 7.23
CA THR A 334 2.91 -3.03 7.96
C THR A 334 3.62 -4.02 7.06
N SER A 335 4.94 -3.82 6.91
CA SER A 335 5.82 -4.92 6.56
C SER A 335 5.98 -5.77 7.81
N GLU A 336 5.76 -7.07 7.71
CA GLU A 336 6.11 -8.01 8.77
C GLU A 336 7.43 -8.66 8.43
N VAL A 337 8.32 -8.75 9.42
CA VAL A 337 9.52 -9.57 9.29
C VAL A 337 9.18 -11.02 9.67
N GLN A 338 9.70 -11.96 8.88
CA GLN A 338 9.52 -13.38 9.15
C GLN A 338 10.76 -14.01 9.78
N LEU A 339 10.54 -14.82 10.81
CA LEU A 339 11.60 -15.39 11.63
C LEU A 339 11.37 -16.89 11.87
N ASN A 340 12.38 -17.68 11.52
CA ASN A 340 12.50 -19.07 11.96
C ASN A 340 13.51 -19.13 13.10
N VAL A 341 13.02 -19.21 14.34
CA VAL A 341 13.87 -19.47 15.49
C VAL A 341 14.02 -20.99 15.64
N GLN A 342 15.22 -21.45 15.97
CA GLN A 342 15.44 -22.85 16.31
C GLN A 342 16.06 -22.95 17.70
N ALA A 343 15.56 -23.83 18.55
CA ALA A 343 16.02 -23.98 19.91
C ALA A 343 15.80 -25.40 20.46
N TRP A 344 16.61 -25.76 21.45
CA TRP A 344 16.43 -26.96 22.24
C TRP A 344 16.11 -26.61 23.68
N LEU A 345 15.17 -27.33 24.29
CA LEU A 345 14.90 -27.27 25.72
C LEU A 345 15.68 -28.39 26.43
N GLU A 346 16.42 -28.05 27.48
CA GLU A 346 17.05 -29.05 28.35
C GLU A 346 15.99 -29.89 29.08
N GLY A 347 16.15 -31.21 29.06
CA GLY A 347 15.16 -32.13 29.64
C GLY A 347 14.46 -32.92 28.54
N PRO A 348 13.62 -32.30 27.69
CA PRO A 348 13.02 -33.02 26.57
C PRO A 348 14.03 -33.33 25.47
N PHE A 349 15.10 -32.55 25.28
CA PHE A 349 16.12 -32.85 24.26
C PHE A 349 16.93 -34.10 24.60
N ASP A 350 16.92 -35.07 23.69
CA ASP A 350 17.76 -36.27 23.76
C ASP A 350 18.90 -36.19 22.74
N GLY A 351 20.12 -35.99 23.24
CA GLY A 351 21.32 -35.92 22.40
C GLY A 351 21.68 -37.21 21.65
N GLY A 352 21.07 -38.35 22.00
CA GLY A 352 21.22 -39.61 21.26
C GLY A 352 20.37 -39.66 19.99
N SER A 353 19.10 -39.26 20.09
CA SER A 353 18.17 -39.24 18.97
C SER A 353 18.18 -37.93 18.16
N GLY A 354 18.72 -36.84 18.72
CA GLY A 354 18.80 -35.54 18.08
C GLY A 354 17.44 -34.83 17.97
N ILE A 355 16.46 -35.23 18.78
CA ILE A 355 15.12 -34.65 18.83
C ILE A 355 14.66 -34.51 20.28
N MET A 356 13.68 -33.64 20.52
CA MET A 356 13.00 -33.51 21.80
C MET A 356 11.90 -34.56 21.98
N MET A 357 11.54 -34.83 23.23
CA MET A 357 10.36 -35.61 23.61
C MET A 357 9.11 -34.72 23.61
N ASP A 358 7.94 -35.28 23.23
CA ASP A 358 6.64 -34.60 23.15
C ASP A 358 5.60 -35.17 24.14
N ASP A 359 6.04 -35.68 25.29
CA ASP A 359 5.17 -36.38 26.26
C ASP A 359 3.96 -35.53 26.71
N LEU A 360 4.13 -34.20 26.78
CA LEU A 360 3.05 -33.27 27.11
C LEU A 360 1.95 -33.29 26.04
N ARG A 361 2.33 -33.22 24.76
CA ARG A 361 1.37 -33.29 23.64
C ARG A 361 0.74 -34.67 23.57
N ALA A 362 1.52 -35.74 23.71
CA ALA A 362 1.03 -37.12 23.74
C ALA A 362 0.04 -37.38 24.89
N SER A 363 0.18 -36.65 26.01
CA SER A 363 -0.73 -36.71 27.17
C SER A 363 -1.88 -35.69 27.11
N GLY A 364 -1.99 -34.88 26.04
CA GLY A 364 -3.03 -33.85 25.91
C GLY A 364 -2.89 -32.67 26.89
N LEU A 365 -1.66 -32.37 27.34
CA LEU A 365 -1.36 -31.35 28.34
C LEU A 365 -0.86 -30.02 27.75
N VAL A 366 -0.65 -29.94 26.43
CA VAL A 366 -0.36 -28.67 25.75
C VAL A 366 -1.69 -27.92 25.55
N PRO A 367 -1.87 -26.72 26.13
CA PRO A 367 -3.13 -25.98 26.03
C PRO A 367 -3.35 -25.46 24.60
N LEU A 368 -4.62 -25.32 24.21
CA LEU A 368 -4.96 -24.73 22.91
C LEU A 368 -4.73 -23.22 22.87
N SER A 369 -4.83 -22.53 24.00
CA SER A 369 -4.46 -21.12 24.09
C SER A 369 -3.08 -21.00 24.73
N GLU A 370 -2.29 -20.04 24.24
CA GLU A 370 -1.00 -19.74 24.80
C GLU A 370 -1.12 -19.41 26.31
N PRO A 371 -0.21 -19.91 27.17
CA PRO A 371 -0.36 -19.78 28.61
C PRO A 371 0.15 -18.44 29.16
N TYR A 372 0.92 -17.66 28.40
CA TYR A 372 1.71 -16.55 28.94
C TYR A 372 0.85 -15.35 29.33
N THR A 373 -0.24 -15.06 28.60
CA THR A 373 -1.21 -14.03 29.02
C THR A 373 -1.79 -14.37 30.40
N GLY A 374 -2.15 -15.64 30.62
CA GLY A 374 -2.68 -16.10 31.91
C GLY A 374 -1.65 -16.06 33.05
N LEU A 375 -0.36 -16.09 32.72
CA LEU A 375 0.75 -15.96 33.67
C LEU A 375 1.18 -14.50 33.91
N GLY A 376 0.54 -13.54 33.24
CA GLY A 376 0.82 -12.11 33.41
C GLY A 376 2.00 -11.59 32.59
N TYR A 377 2.44 -12.33 31.57
CA TYR A 377 3.39 -11.80 30.59
C TYR A 377 2.69 -10.72 29.75
N ALA A 378 3.35 -9.57 29.59
CA ALA A 378 2.84 -8.45 28.81
C ALA A 378 3.40 -8.49 27.39
N HIS A 379 2.62 -9.00 26.44
CA HIS A 379 3.00 -9.00 25.03
C HIS A 379 3.05 -7.59 24.44
N VAL A 380 3.87 -7.42 23.41
CA VAL A 380 3.97 -6.18 22.62
C VAL A 380 3.71 -6.55 21.16
N GLY A 381 2.69 -6.00 20.51
CA GLY A 381 2.41 -6.30 19.09
C GLY A 381 1.99 -7.74 18.78
N GLY A 382 1.69 -8.56 19.80
CA GLY A 382 1.17 -9.93 19.69
C GLY A 382 0.41 -10.34 20.97
N GLY A 383 0.33 -11.65 21.25
CA GLY A 383 -0.34 -12.19 22.43
C GLY A 383 -1.75 -12.73 22.16
N GLY A 384 -2.19 -13.67 23.00
CA GLY A 384 -3.51 -14.32 22.89
C GLY A 384 -3.62 -15.37 21.77
N GLU A 385 -2.50 -15.81 21.21
CA GLU A 385 -2.46 -16.82 20.17
C GLU A 385 -3.11 -18.13 20.64
N SER A 386 -3.82 -18.79 19.72
CA SER A 386 -4.42 -20.09 19.97
C SER A 386 -4.09 -21.04 18.84
N THR A 387 -3.76 -22.28 19.19
CA THR A 387 -3.56 -23.40 18.28
C THR A 387 -4.82 -24.26 18.19
N THR A 388 -4.75 -25.30 17.37
CA THR A 388 -5.86 -26.22 17.11
C THR A 388 -5.52 -27.64 17.54
N ALA A 389 -6.55 -28.46 17.79
CA ALA A 389 -6.36 -29.88 18.06
C ALA A 389 -5.67 -30.59 16.89
N GLN A 390 -5.85 -30.10 15.66
CA GLN A 390 -5.23 -30.62 14.45
C GLN A 390 -3.72 -30.35 14.45
N ALA A 391 -3.28 -29.15 14.81
CA ALA A 391 -1.86 -28.83 14.96
C ALA A 391 -1.20 -29.70 16.04
N LEU A 392 -1.87 -29.92 17.18
CA LEU A 392 -1.37 -30.79 18.25
C LEU A 392 -1.48 -32.31 17.95
N ALA A 393 -2.20 -32.70 16.90
CA ALA A 393 -2.28 -34.10 16.48
C ALA A 393 -1.07 -34.55 15.65
N VAL A 394 -0.26 -33.61 15.16
CA VAL A 394 0.98 -33.90 14.41
C VAL A 394 1.96 -34.70 15.29
N ALA A 395 2.57 -35.72 14.70
CA ALA A 395 3.54 -36.61 15.33
C ALA A 395 4.86 -36.61 14.54
N GLY A 396 5.90 -37.26 15.08
CA GLY A 396 7.23 -37.28 14.45
C GLY A 396 8.02 -36.00 14.71
N PRO A 397 9.00 -35.64 13.86
CA PRO A 397 9.86 -34.47 14.08
C PRO A 397 9.10 -33.15 14.30
N ASN A 398 7.96 -32.98 13.65
CA ASN A 398 7.15 -31.76 13.73
C ASN A 398 6.12 -31.81 14.87
N ALA A 399 6.17 -32.81 15.75
CA ALA A 399 5.25 -32.85 16.89
C ALA A 399 5.55 -31.69 17.84
N VAL A 400 4.50 -31.03 18.33
CA VAL A 400 4.64 -29.93 19.28
C VAL A 400 5.17 -30.44 20.62
N VAL A 401 6.21 -29.80 21.12
CA VAL A 401 6.79 -30.00 22.46
C VAL A 401 6.09 -29.10 23.46
N ASP A 402 6.03 -27.79 23.19
CA ASP A 402 5.39 -26.81 24.07
C ASP A 402 5.19 -25.43 23.41
N TRP A 403 4.54 -24.52 24.13
CA TRP A 403 4.51 -23.08 23.85
C TRP A 403 5.81 -22.40 24.29
N VAL A 404 6.24 -21.41 23.50
CA VAL A 404 7.36 -20.48 23.75
C VAL A 404 6.91 -19.04 23.45
N VAL A 405 7.68 -18.04 23.88
CA VAL A 405 7.51 -16.65 23.43
C VAL A 405 8.78 -16.21 22.72
N ALA A 406 8.65 -15.80 21.47
CA ALA A 406 9.71 -15.13 20.73
C ALA A 406 9.55 -13.61 20.87
N GLU A 407 10.66 -12.89 21.06
CA GLU A 407 10.69 -11.44 21.21
C GLU A 407 11.67 -10.83 20.20
N LEU A 408 11.24 -9.73 19.57
CA LEU A 408 12.10 -8.77 18.91
C LEU A 408 12.34 -7.60 19.85
N ARG A 409 13.61 -7.28 20.06
CA ARG A 409 14.08 -6.22 20.96
C ARG A 409 14.84 -5.16 20.17
N ASP A 410 14.78 -3.92 20.64
CA ASP A 410 15.40 -2.76 19.98
C ASP A 410 16.90 -2.98 19.73
N GLN A 411 17.41 -2.48 18.59
CA GLN A 411 18.79 -2.67 18.16
C GLN A 411 19.82 -2.08 19.15
N THR A 412 19.44 -0.99 19.82
CA THR A 412 20.32 -0.18 20.67
C THR A 412 20.04 -0.37 22.15
N ASP A 413 18.77 -0.54 22.52
CA ASP A 413 18.33 -0.87 23.87
C ASP A 413 17.71 -2.28 23.91
N PRO A 414 18.51 -3.34 24.14
CA PRO A 414 18.01 -4.71 24.16
C PRO A 414 17.04 -4.98 25.33
N THR A 415 16.83 -4.04 26.26
CA THR A 415 15.81 -4.18 27.31
C THR A 415 14.40 -3.88 26.79
N ASN A 416 14.28 -3.07 25.74
CA ASN A 416 13.03 -2.68 25.13
C ASN A 416 12.52 -3.76 24.15
N VAL A 417 11.38 -4.38 24.45
CA VAL A 417 10.70 -5.34 23.56
C VAL A 417 9.82 -4.53 22.59
N VAL A 418 10.11 -4.62 21.29
CA VAL A 418 9.36 -3.92 20.25
C VAL A 418 8.24 -4.77 19.66
N ALA A 419 8.38 -6.10 19.71
CA ALA A 419 7.33 -7.04 19.42
C ALA A 419 7.57 -8.39 20.12
N SER A 420 6.50 -9.11 20.45
CA SER A 420 6.56 -10.46 20.98
C SER A 420 5.39 -11.30 20.47
N ARG A 421 5.62 -12.60 20.34
CA ARG A 421 4.64 -13.56 19.80
C ARG A 421 4.75 -14.89 20.52
N SER A 422 3.63 -15.44 20.97
CA SER A 422 3.59 -16.82 21.47
C SER A 422 3.57 -17.80 20.29
N ALA A 423 4.37 -18.85 20.39
CA ALA A 423 4.68 -19.78 19.30
C ALA A 423 4.80 -21.22 19.80
N LEU A 424 4.84 -22.19 18.87
CA LEU A 424 4.96 -23.61 19.17
C LEU A 424 6.36 -24.10 18.87
N LEU A 425 7.00 -24.75 19.84
CA LEU A 425 8.28 -25.43 19.66
C LEU A 425 8.04 -26.89 19.24
N GLN A 426 8.71 -27.36 18.19
CA GLN A 426 8.59 -28.73 17.64
C GLN A 426 9.75 -29.64 18.06
N ARG A 427 9.58 -30.96 17.91
CA ARG A 427 10.57 -31.95 18.36
C ARG A 427 11.92 -31.87 17.64
N ASP A 428 11.97 -31.35 16.43
CA ASP A 428 13.20 -31.08 15.69
C ASP A 428 13.82 -29.70 16.00
N GLY A 429 13.22 -28.97 16.94
CA GLY A 429 13.74 -27.73 17.48
C GLY A 429 13.30 -26.50 16.70
N ASP A 430 12.47 -26.64 15.68
CA ASP A 430 11.87 -25.51 14.98
C ASP A 430 10.81 -24.83 15.85
N VAL A 431 10.82 -23.50 15.86
CA VAL A 431 9.76 -22.68 16.45
C VAL A 431 8.88 -22.16 15.32
N VAL A 432 7.62 -22.56 15.34
CA VAL A 432 6.62 -22.25 14.32
C VAL A 432 5.44 -21.49 14.93
N ASP A 433 4.65 -20.84 14.08
CA ASP A 433 3.46 -20.11 14.49
C ASP A 433 2.40 -21.05 15.10
N ALA A 434 1.31 -20.49 15.64
CA ALA A 434 0.26 -21.23 16.32
C ALA A 434 -0.48 -22.24 15.41
N ASP A 435 -0.31 -22.18 14.09
CA ASP A 435 -0.81 -23.17 13.14
C ASP A 435 0.02 -24.48 13.13
N GLY A 436 1.21 -24.48 13.74
CA GLY A 436 2.12 -25.61 13.79
C GLY A 436 2.96 -25.81 12.52
N VAL A 437 3.02 -24.83 11.61
CA VAL A 437 3.71 -24.97 10.31
C VAL A 437 4.44 -23.69 9.89
N SER A 438 3.80 -22.52 10.00
CA SER A 438 4.30 -21.28 9.42
C SER A 438 5.49 -20.69 10.22
N PRO A 439 6.41 -19.94 9.57
CA PRO A 439 7.36 -19.07 10.26
C PRO A 439 6.66 -18.07 11.18
N LEU A 440 7.39 -17.54 12.18
CA LEU A 440 6.87 -16.46 13.00
C LEU A 440 6.80 -15.16 12.19
N SER A 441 5.68 -14.45 12.28
CA SER A 441 5.51 -13.13 11.67
C SER A 441 5.41 -12.05 12.75
N PHE A 442 6.20 -10.98 12.62
CA PHE A 442 6.18 -9.85 13.55
C PHE A 442 5.80 -8.56 12.82
N PRO A 443 4.82 -7.78 13.31
CA PRO A 443 4.38 -6.51 12.72
C PRO A 443 5.33 -5.36 13.03
N VAL A 444 6.60 -5.53 12.63
CA VAL A 444 7.64 -4.52 12.72
C VAL A 444 8.34 -4.35 11.36
N PRO A 445 8.81 -3.12 11.04
CA PRO A 445 9.53 -2.88 9.80
C PRO A 445 10.77 -3.76 9.63
N THR A 446 11.25 -3.91 8.40
CA THR A 446 12.57 -4.50 8.16
C THR A 446 13.65 -3.69 8.88
N GLY A 447 14.58 -4.36 9.55
CA GLY A 447 15.54 -3.70 10.42
C GLY A 447 16.38 -4.71 11.20
N ALA A 448 17.29 -4.21 12.02
CA ALA A 448 18.11 -5.08 12.87
C ALA A 448 17.53 -5.15 14.27
N TYR A 449 17.30 -6.36 14.79
CA TYR A 449 16.65 -6.59 16.08
C TYR A 449 17.43 -7.62 16.91
N HIS A 450 17.48 -7.44 18.22
CA HIS A 450 17.85 -8.55 19.09
C HIS A 450 16.72 -9.57 19.11
N VAL A 451 17.05 -10.85 18.90
CA VAL A 451 16.07 -11.94 18.90
C VAL A 451 16.21 -12.72 20.19
N ALA A 452 15.14 -12.80 20.97
CA ALA A 452 15.08 -13.59 22.19
C ALA A 452 14.01 -14.67 22.12
N LEU A 453 14.26 -15.80 22.78
CA LEU A 453 13.31 -16.87 22.99
C LEU A 453 13.16 -17.13 24.48
N ARG A 454 11.92 -17.12 24.96
CA ARG A 454 11.54 -17.39 26.34
C ARG A 454 10.70 -18.64 26.41
N HIS A 455 10.86 -19.37 27.50
CA HIS A 455 10.04 -20.53 27.83
C HIS A 455 9.71 -20.49 29.33
N ARG A 456 8.56 -21.06 29.72
CA ARG A 456 8.01 -20.98 31.08
C ARG A 456 8.75 -21.80 32.15
N ASN A 457 9.86 -22.45 31.83
CA ASN A 457 10.62 -23.24 32.82
C ASN A 457 12.11 -23.26 32.51
N HIS A 458 12.52 -22.44 31.55
CA HIS A 458 13.88 -22.46 31.06
C HIS A 458 14.38 -21.04 31.00
N LEU A 459 15.67 -20.89 31.32
CA LEU A 459 16.33 -19.61 31.18
C LEU A 459 16.29 -19.22 29.70
N GLY A 460 15.64 -18.10 29.41
CA GLY A 460 15.54 -17.56 28.06
C GLY A 460 16.90 -17.25 27.46
N CYS A 461 16.98 -17.22 26.15
CA CYS A 461 18.21 -16.93 25.42
C CYS A 461 17.97 -15.82 24.40
N MET A 462 18.97 -14.96 24.20
CA MET A 462 18.92 -13.85 23.25
C MET A 462 20.22 -13.78 22.45
N THR A 463 20.14 -13.33 21.20
CA THR A 463 21.31 -13.03 20.38
C THR A 463 22.19 -11.94 21.04
N ALA A 464 23.52 -12.11 20.97
CA ALA A 464 24.47 -11.16 21.58
C ALA A 464 24.43 -9.78 20.92
N GLY A 465 24.23 -9.76 19.60
CA GLY A 465 24.03 -8.57 18.80
C GLY A 465 22.71 -8.64 18.03
N PRO A 466 22.30 -7.52 17.43
CA PRO A 466 21.10 -7.49 16.60
C PRO A 466 21.31 -8.26 15.30
N VAL A 467 20.23 -8.91 14.83
CA VAL A 467 20.14 -9.68 13.59
C VAL A 467 19.33 -8.85 12.60
N SER A 468 19.84 -8.68 11.37
CA SER A 468 19.09 -8.02 10.30
C SER A 468 17.95 -8.91 9.83
N LEU A 469 16.73 -8.40 9.92
CA LEU A 469 15.50 -9.01 9.42
C LEU A 469 15.00 -8.22 8.22
N ASP A 470 14.77 -8.90 7.10
CA ASP A 470 14.24 -8.33 5.86
C ASP A 470 12.85 -8.89 5.54
N ALA A 471 12.36 -8.65 4.32
CA ALA A 471 11.05 -9.14 3.87
C ALA A 471 11.01 -10.67 3.63
N GLY A 472 12.16 -11.36 3.74
CA GLY A 472 12.26 -12.81 3.67
C GLY A 472 12.27 -13.49 5.04
N ILE A 473 12.39 -14.82 5.03
CA ILE A 473 12.50 -15.61 6.26
C ILE A 473 13.95 -15.58 6.74
N THR A 474 14.18 -14.96 7.89
CA THR A 474 15.48 -15.01 8.56
C THR A 474 15.54 -16.17 9.54
N VAL A 475 16.65 -16.93 9.53
CA VAL A 475 16.86 -18.05 10.47
C VAL A 475 17.75 -17.61 11.62
N VAL A 476 17.30 -17.84 12.86
CA VAL A 476 18.08 -17.67 14.08
C VAL A 476 18.17 -19.00 14.82
N ASP A 477 19.32 -19.68 14.67
CA ASP A 477 19.55 -20.98 15.27
C ASP A 477 20.22 -20.85 16.65
N LEU A 478 19.43 -20.89 17.73
CA LEU A 478 19.92 -20.89 19.11
C LEU A 478 20.47 -22.24 19.56
N ARG A 479 20.52 -23.25 18.70
CA ARG A 479 21.15 -24.57 18.98
C ARG A 479 22.62 -24.57 18.57
N SER A 480 22.96 -23.75 17.58
CA SER A 480 24.32 -23.63 17.06
C SER A 480 25.27 -22.91 18.02
N VAL A 481 26.48 -23.44 18.17
CA VAL A 481 27.59 -22.77 18.89
C VAL A 481 28.04 -21.49 18.17
N ALA A 482 27.80 -21.37 16.86
CA ALA A 482 28.21 -20.21 16.07
C ALA A 482 27.35 -18.97 16.37
N THR A 483 26.13 -19.17 16.85
CA THR A 483 25.23 -18.07 17.22
C THR A 483 25.72 -17.45 18.52
N ALA A 484 26.26 -16.23 18.45
CA ALA A 484 26.66 -15.49 19.64
C ALA A 484 25.42 -15.11 20.46
N THR A 485 25.44 -15.36 21.76
CA THR A 485 24.31 -15.12 22.66
C THR A 485 24.69 -14.18 23.80
N PHE A 486 23.73 -13.38 24.25
CA PHE A 486 23.91 -12.38 25.29
C PHE A 486 24.20 -13.03 26.65
N GLY A 487 25.20 -12.50 27.37
CA GLY A 487 25.61 -12.99 28.69
C GLY A 487 26.69 -14.08 28.66
N THR A 488 27.01 -14.63 29.83
CA THR A 488 27.98 -15.71 30.03
C THR A 488 27.25 -17.03 30.20
N ASP A 489 27.68 -18.08 29.48
CA ASP A 489 27.06 -19.42 29.54
C ASP A 489 25.53 -19.41 29.36
N ALA A 490 25.04 -18.55 28.46
CA ALA A 490 23.61 -18.33 28.20
C ALA A 490 22.84 -19.60 27.76
N ARG A 491 23.55 -20.66 27.38
CA ARG A 491 23.01 -21.96 26.99
C ARG A 491 23.91 -23.07 27.52
N LYS A 492 23.33 -24.24 27.81
CA LYS A 492 24.05 -25.45 28.24
C LYS A 492 24.55 -26.24 27.04
N ALA A 493 25.76 -26.79 27.14
CA ALA A 493 26.28 -27.73 26.14
C ALA A 493 25.77 -29.16 26.41
N VAL A 494 25.19 -29.79 25.38
CA VAL A 494 24.82 -31.21 25.38
C VAL A 494 25.34 -31.82 24.08
N GLY A 495 26.49 -32.48 24.14
CA GLY A 495 27.19 -32.93 22.93
C GLY A 495 27.65 -31.74 22.07
N ALA A 496 27.30 -31.75 20.78
CA ALA A 496 27.59 -30.66 19.86
C ALA A 496 26.60 -29.49 19.98
N GLU A 497 25.41 -29.76 20.51
CA GLU A 497 24.28 -28.83 20.53
C GLU A 497 24.34 -27.86 21.73
N ARG A 498 23.55 -26.79 21.63
CA ARG A 498 23.25 -25.87 22.73
C ARG A 498 21.77 -25.96 23.08
N VAL A 499 21.48 -26.10 24.37
CA VAL A 499 20.11 -26.17 24.90
C VAL A 499 19.88 -25.02 25.88
N LEU A 500 18.64 -24.54 25.99
CA LEU A 500 18.24 -23.60 27.03
C LEU A 500 18.29 -24.31 28.38
N TRP A 501 18.82 -23.65 29.41
CA TRP A 501 18.92 -24.21 30.74
C TRP A 501 17.54 -24.47 31.33
N ALA A 502 17.29 -25.68 31.84
CA ALA A 502 16.07 -25.96 32.58
C ALA A 502 16.13 -25.39 34.00
N GLY A 503 14.96 -25.06 34.54
CA GLY A 503 14.78 -24.76 35.96
C GLY A 503 14.79 -23.29 36.35
N ASP A 504 14.71 -22.33 35.42
CA ASP A 504 14.37 -20.94 35.78
C ASP A 504 12.85 -20.86 35.99
N VAL A 505 12.40 -21.24 37.17
CA VAL A 505 10.97 -21.29 37.55
C VAL A 505 10.51 -19.99 38.20
N THR A 506 11.40 -19.02 38.35
CA THR A 506 11.11 -17.72 38.96
C THR A 506 11.10 -16.57 37.96
N PHE A 507 11.57 -16.80 36.73
CA PHE A 507 11.66 -15.82 35.63
C PHE A 507 12.47 -14.59 35.95
N ASN A 508 13.37 -14.69 36.94
CA ASN A 508 14.20 -13.57 37.36
C ASN A 508 15.45 -13.40 36.46
N GLY A 509 15.65 -14.28 35.48
CA GLY A 509 16.79 -14.25 34.56
C GLY A 509 18.09 -14.81 35.16
N GLU A 510 18.03 -15.48 36.30
CA GLU A 510 19.17 -16.08 37.00
C GLU A 510 18.83 -17.50 37.46
N LEU A 511 19.56 -18.50 36.97
CA LEU A 511 19.42 -19.87 37.47
C LEU A 511 20.25 -20.07 38.74
N LYS A 512 19.59 -20.29 39.89
CA LYS A 512 20.24 -20.49 41.20
C LYS A 512 19.80 -21.79 41.86
N TYR A 513 20.77 -22.62 42.27
CA TYR A 513 20.49 -23.86 43.00
C TYR A 513 20.42 -23.68 44.54
N VAL A 514 21.17 -22.72 45.09
CA VAL A 514 21.25 -22.42 46.53
C VAL A 514 21.25 -20.90 46.77
N ASN A 515 21.12 -20.48 48.03
CA ASN A 515 20.98 -19.09 48.52
C ASN A 515 19.56 -18.52 48.36
N GLN A 516 19.33 -17.31 48.90
CA GLN A 516 18.03 -16.66 48.85
C GLN A 516 17.58 -16.42 47.40
N GLY A 517 16.32 -16.74 47.09
CA GLY A 517 15.75 -16.59 45.74
C GLY A 517 16.26 -17.64 44.75
N ASN A 518 16.60 -18.85 45.21
CA ASN A 518 16.96 -19.97 44.35
C ASN A 518 15.72 -20.61 43.71
N ASP A 519 15.90 -21.24 42.54
CA ASP A 519 14.84 -21.91 41.78
C ASP A 519 14.45 -23.28 42.37
N ARG A 520 15.33 -23.88 43.18
CA ARG A 520 15.10 -25.15 43.85
C ARG A 520 13.93 -25.06 44.85
N ASP A 521 13.83 -23.97 45.61
CA ASP A 521 12.86 -23.85 46.70
C ASP A 521 11.39 -23.83 46.21
N PRO A 522 11.02 -23.07 45.16
CA PRO A 522 9.69 -23.17 44.55
C PRO A 522 9.35 -24.58 44.04
N ILE A 523 10.34 -25.27 43.45
CA ILE A 523 10.19 -26.67 43.03
C ILE A 523 9.88 -27.55 44.23
N LEU A 524 10.70 -27.48 45.29
CA LEU A 524 10.53 -28.25 46.52
C LEU A 524 9.18 -28.00 47.18
N GLN A 525 8.77 -26.74 47.33
CA GLN A 525 7.46 -26.37 47.84
C GLN A 525 6.33 -27.04 47.06
N THR A 526 6.44 -27.05 45.73
CA THR A 526 5.43 -27.67 44.86
C THR A 526 5.35 -29.19 45.05
N VAL A 527 6.47 -29.88 45.25
CA VAL A 527 6.50 -31.36 45.39
C VAL A 527 6.43 -31.85 46.83
N GLY A 528 6.23 -30.99 47.83
CA GLY A 528 6.03 -31.39 49.24
C GLY A 528 6.83 -30.60 50.29
N GLY A 529 7.33 -29.41 49.95
CA GLY A 529 8.14 -28.60 50.85
C GLY A 529 9.47 -29.24 51.19
N ASN A 530 9.79 -29.33 52.48
CA ASN A 530 11.05 -29.91 52.95
C ASN A 530 11.12 -31.44 52.79
N VAL A 531 9.99 -32.11 52.50
CA VAL A 531 9.92 -33.55 52.27
C VAL A 531 9.17 -33.79 50.94
N PRO A 532 9.89 -33.80 49.81
CA PRO A 532 9.29 -33.89 48.48
C PRO A 532 8.70 -35.30 48.26
N THR A 533 7.44 -35.48 48.65
CA THR A 533 6.73 -36.76 48.66
C THR A 533 5.65 -36.85 47.60
N ASN A 534 5.34 -35.72 46.94
CA ASN A 534 4.37 -35.65 45.87
C ASN A 534 5.06 -35.63 44.50
N THR A 535 4.32 -36.07 43.49
CA THR A 535 4.67 -35.86 42.09
C THR A 535 3.69 -34.84 41.50
N ARG A 536 4.19 -33.93 40.66
CA ARG A 536 3.36 -33.05 39.85
C ARG A 536 3.41 -33.55 38.41
N GLN A 537 2.25 -33.66 37.77
CA GLN A 537 2.18 -33.86 36.33
C GLN A 537 2.02 -32.51 35.64
N GLY A 538 2.87 -32.27 34.64
CA GLY A 538 2.96 -31.00 33.92
C GLY A 538 4.10 -30.09 34.40
N GLN A 539 4.26 -28.99 33.68
CA GLN A 539 5.30 -28.00 33.87
C GLN A 539 4.97 -27.02 35.03
N LEU A 540 6.01 -26.47 35.67
CA LEU A 540 5.86 -25.37 36.63
C LEU A 540 5.60 -24.06 35.88
N PRO A 541 4.78 -23.13 36.40
CA PRO A 541 4.57 -21.83 35.78
C PRO A 541 5.81 -20.97 35.79
#